data_AF-A0A4R9KAN4-F1
#
_entry.id   AF-A0A4R9KAN4-F1
#
_cell.length_a   1.000
_cell.length_b   1.000
_cell.length_c   1.000
_cell.angle_alpha   90.00
_cell.angle_beta   90.00
_cell.angle_gamma   90.00
#
_symmetry.space_group_name_H-M   'P 1'
#
loop_
_entity.id
_entity.type
_entity.pdbx_description
1 polymer ?
#
loop_
_entity_poly.entity_id
_entity_poly.type
_entity_poly.pdbx_seq_one_letter_code
_entity_poly.pdbx_strand_id
1 'polypeptide(L)'
;MGGLDSIGTKEMSTMYCVRESGSYFSVEAPILSLKGINLTPICICPSCGTESRTPWVKSRGRLRDWAAFLEEVRDITCSNDSCSSKFSQKYILDYPKEVGTLNKSNLLKLMISWFEEYSGRSISFEEEEDSESLKWDPFFLSVPNWADHISTHLFANIMRYTPPRDLEGVLLGRRGMPLFGGFKSSKSDPDSSFA
;
A
#
# COMPACT_ATOMS: atom_id res chain seq x y z
N MET A 1 39.31 15.67 2.39
CA MET A 1 39.06 14.35 3.00
C MET A 1 37.63 14.38 3.51
N GLY A 2 36.82 13.42 3.05
CA GLY A 2 35.36 13.51 3.08
C GLY A 2 34.74 13.30 4.45
N GLY A 3 33.77 14.15 4.78
CA GLY A 3 32.74 13.86 5.77
C GLY A 3 31.62 13.09 5.07
N LEU A 4 31.50 11.81 5.39
CA LEU A 4 30.31 11.02 5.07
C LEU A 4 29.31 11.28 6.22
N ASP A 5 28.41 12.22 5.99
CA ASP A 5 27.22 12.34 6.82
C ASP A 5 26.35 11.12 6.53
N SER A 6 26.24 10.26 7.54
CA SER A 6 25.31 9.14 7.58
C SER A 6 23.88 9.66 7.38
N ILE A 7 23.38 9.50 6.15
CA ILE A 7 21.98 9.72 5.80
C ILE A 7 21.16 8.75 6.65
N GLY A 8 20.39 9.32 7.58
CA GLY A 8 19.51 8.60 8.48
C GLY A 8 18.58 7.68 7.71
N THR A 9 18.73 6.38 7.92
CA THR A 9 17.73 5.35 7.64
C THR A 9 16.50 5.65 8.49
N LYS A 10 15.62 6.51 7.96
CA LYS A 10 14.32 6.81 8.55
C LYS A 10 13.44 5.57 8.35
N GLU A 11 13.05 4.96 9.46
CA GLU A 11 12.27 3.72 9.56
C GLU A 11 11.16 3.62 8.51
N MET A 12 11.33 2.70 7.55
CA MET A 12 10.23 2.22 6.72
C MET A 12 9.35 1.32 7.59
N SER A 13 8.40 1.93 8.30
CA SER A 13 7.19 1.22 8.72
C SER A 13 6.37 0.93 7.47
N THR A 14 6.77 -0.06 6.70
CA THR A 14 6.03 -0.50 5.52
C THR A 14 5.49 -1.90 5.79
N MET A 15 4.16 -2.01 5.80
CA MET A 15 3.40 -3.27 5.75
C MET A 15 3.74 -4.13 4.50
N TYR A 16 4.66 -3.65 3.66
CA TYR A 16 5.22 -4.25 2.48
C TYR A 16 6.71 -4.47 2.65
N CYS A 17 7.21 -5.64 2.27
CA CYS A 17 8.63 -5.87 2.09
C CYS A 17 9.05 -5.32 0.72
N VAL A 18 10.05 -4.45 0.67
CA VAL A 18 10.70 -4.05 -0.57
C VAL A 18 11.76 -5.09 -0.91
N ARG A 19 11.68 -5.68 -2.10
CA ARG A 19 12.67 -6.64 -2.58
C ARG A 19 13.78 -5.88 -3.27
N GLU A 20 14.96 -5.83 -2.67
CA GLU A 20 16.19 -5.52 -3.41
C GLU A 20 16.59 -6.73 -4.25
N SER A 21 17.04 -6.48 -5.47
CA SER A 21 17.38 -7.48 -6.47
C SER A 21 18.43 -8.46 -5.92
N GLY A 22 18.04 -9.70 -5.60
CA GLY A 22 19.02 -10.75 -5.23
C GLY A 22 18.53 -11.86 -4.28
N SER A 23 17.42 -11.69 -3.55
CA SER A 23 16.93 -12.73 -2.64
C SER A 23 16.01 -13.73 -3.36
N TYR A 24 16.46 -14.98 -3.53
CA TYR A 24 15.66 -16.09 -4.05
C TYR A 24 14.75 -16.65 -2.94
N PHE A 25 13.66 -15.95 -2.66
CA PHE A 25 12.50 -16.62 -2.06
C PHE A 25 11.78 -17.37 -3.18
N SER A 26 11.23 -18.56 -2.91
CA SER A 26 10.26 -19.20 -3.80
C SER A 26 8.99 -18.34 -3.80
N VAL A 27 9.03 -17.24 -4.55
CA VAL A 27 7.95 -16.26 -4.59
C VAL A 27 6.76 -16.94 -5.24
N GLU A 28 5.68 -17.03 -4.48
CA GLU A 28 4.43 -17.57 -4.97
C GLU A 28 3.92 -16.79 -6.19
N ALA A 29 2.86 -17.31 -6.77
CA ALA A 29 1.99 -16.54 -7.62
C ALA A 29 1.71 -15.12 -7.08
N PRO A 30 1.86 -14.05 -7.87
CA PRO A 30 1.18 -12.81 -7.51
C PRO A 30 -0.32 -13.07 -7.44
N ILE A 31 -0.95 -12.62 -6.35
CA ILE A 31 -2.40 -12.74 -6.16
C ILE A 31 -3.08 -11.61 -6.91
N LEU A 32 -2.52 -10.40 -6.80
CA LEU A 32 -2.98 -9.21 -7.51
C LEU A 32 -1.90 -8.78 -8.51
N SER A 33 -2.32 -8.50 -9.74
CA SER A 33 -1.49 -7.88 -10.76
C SER A 33 -2.32 -6.80 -11.43
N LEU A 34 -1.97 -5.54 -11.24
CA LEU A 34 -2.73 -4.41 -11.75
C LEU A 34 -1.77 -3.33 -12.26
N LYS A 35 -1.91 -2.96 -13.54
CA LYS A 35 -1.08 -1.96 -14.23
C LYS A 35 0.44 -2.21 -14.08
N GLY A 36 0.85 -3.47 -14.16
CA GLY A 36 2.26 -3.88 -14.02
C GLY A 36 2.79 -3.89 -12.59
N ILE A 37 1.93 -3.64 -11.60
CA ILE A 37 2.25 -3.76 -10.18
C ILE A 37 1.77 -5.12 -9.69
N ASN A 38 2.66 -5.87 -9.05
CA ASN A 38 2.37 -7.22 -8.56
C ASN A 38 2.42 -7.25 -7.04
N LEU A 39 1.42 -7.87 -6.42
CA LEU A 39 1.38 -8.12 -4.99
C LEU A 39 1.41 -9.63 -4.73
N THR A 40 2.41 -10.05 -3.97
CA THR A 40 2.72 -11.47 -3.76
C THR A 40 2.81 -11.76 -2.27
N PRO A 41 2.19 -12.84 -1.76
CA PRO A 41 2.26 -13.15 -0.35
C PRO A 41 3.65 -13.68 0.03
N ILE A 42 4.10 -13.38 1.24
CA ILE A 42 5.26 -13.97 1.89
C ILE A 42 4.78 -14.70 3.14
N CYS A 43 5.22 -15.95 3.26
CA CYS A 43 4.74 -16.88 4.27
C CYS A 43 5.90 -17.40 5.12
N ILE A 44 6.64 -16.48 5.76
CA ILE A 44 7.73 -16.82 6.68
C ILE A 44 7.16 -16.90 8.10
N CYS A 45 7.30 -18.06 8.74
CA CYS A 45 6.86 -18.24 10.11
C CYS A 45 7.62 -17.29 11.06
N PRO A 46 6.93 -16.42 11.83
CA PRO A 46 7.59 -15.48 12.71
C PRO A 46 8.27 -16.15 13.91
N SER A 47 7.87 -17.39 14.25
CA SER A 47 8.40 -18.12 15.41
C SER A 47 9.70 -18.86 15.13
N CYS A 48 9.83 -19.50 13.96
CA CYS A 48 10.98 -20.35 13.63
C CYS A 48 11.66 -19.99 12.30
N GLY A 49 11.19 -18.96 11.59
CA GLY A 49 11.76 -18.51 10.32
C GLY A 49 11.53 -19.45 9.13
N THR A 50 10.81 -20.57 9.32
CA THR A 50 10.56 -21.53 8.25
C THR A 50 9.61 -20.95 7.19
N GLU A 51 9.98 -21.10 5.92
CA GLU A 51 9.11 -20.78 4.79
C GLU A 51 7.99 -21.82 4.67
N SER A 52 6.76 -21.33 4.73
CA SER A 52 5.53 -22.10 4.50
C SER A 52 4.93 -21.71 3.15
N ARG A 53 4.08 -22.55 2.57
CA ARG A 53 3.31 -22.22 1.36
C ARG A 53 1.91 -21.77 1.74
N THR A 54 1.32 -20.85 1.00
CA THR A 54 -0.10 -20.55 1.12
C THR A 54 -0.92 -21.74 0.63
N PRO A 55 -2.07 -22.01 1.27
CA PRO A 55 -3.05 -22.97 0.77
C PRO A 55 -3.88 -22.38 -0.38
N TRP A 56 -3.26 -21.73 -1.37
CA TRP A 56 -3.94 -21.02 -2.46
C TRP A 56 -3.49 -21.51 -3.85
N VAL A 57 -4.44 -21.84 -4.73
CA VAL A 57 -4.15 -22.43 -6.07
C VAL A 57 -4.90 -21.72 -7.21
N LYS A 58 -5.58 -20.58 -6.97
CA LYS A 58 -6.41 -19.93 -8.00
C LYS A 58 -5.63 -19.11 -9.01
N SER A 59 -6.32 -18.77 -10.12
CA SER A 59 -5.83 -17.89 -11.18
C SER A 59 -5.37 -16.54 -10.64
N ARG A 60 -4.35 -15.97 -11.28
CA ARG A 60 -3.61 -14.79 -10.82
C ARG A 60 -4.13 -13.53 -11.53
N GLY A 61 -4.09 -12.40 -10.84
CA GLY A 61 -3.98 -11.10 -11.52
C GLY A 61 -5.23 -10.24 -11.62
N ARG A 62 -6.25 -10.43 -10.77
CA ARG A 62 -7.40 -9.52 -10.70
C ARG A 62 -7.71 -9.10 -9.26
N LEU A 63 -8.41 -7.98 -9.11
CA LEU A 63 -8.86 -7.51 -7.80
C LEU A 63 -9.78 -8.51 -7.09
N ARG A 64 -10.56 -9.27 -7.86
CA ARG A 64 -11.39 -10.36 -7.32
C ARG A 64 -10.55 -11.48 -6.69
N ASP A 65 -9.39 -11.79 -7.28
CA ASP A 65 -8.50 -12.82 -6.74
C ASP A 65 -7.89 -12.36 -5.41
N TRP A 66 -7.58 -11.06 -5.29
CA TRP A 66 -7.18 -10.44 -4.03
C TRP A 66 -8.24 -10.55 -2.94
N ALA A 67 -9.48 -10.18 -3.25
CA ALA A 67 -10.59 -10.28 -2.31
C ALA A 67 -10.82 -11.72 -1.85
N ALA A 68 -10.86 -12.67 -2.79
CA ALA A 68 -11.05 -14.08 -2.49
C ALA A 68 -9.88 -14.66 -1.66
N PHE A 69 -8.64 -14.26 -1.95
CA PHE A 69 -7.48 -14.66 -1.16
C PHE A 69 -7.59 -14.20 0.30
N LEU A 70 -7.99 -12.94 0.55
CA LEU A 70 -8.18 -12.44 1.91
C LEU A 70 -9.31 -13.16 2.67
N GLU A 71 -10.35 -13.62 1.97
CA GLU A 71 -11.44 -14.37 2.57
C GLU A 71 -11.04 -15.79 2.96
N GLU A 72 -10.30 -16.47 2.06
CA GLU A 72 -9.94 -17.88 2.18
C GLU A 72 -8.65 -18.13 2.97
N VAL A 73 -7.69 -17.20 2.92
CA VAL A 73 -6.38 -17.32 3.57
C VAL A 73 -6.25 -16.29 4.70
N ARG A 74 -6.72 -16.70 5.89
CA ARG A 74 -6.65 -15.88 7.13
C ARG A 74 -5.41 -16.17 7.95
N ASP A 75 -5.09 -17.45 8.10
CA ASP A 75 -3.93 -17.95 8.82
C ASP A 75 -3.22 -19.03 8.00
N ILE A 76 -1.90 -19.07 8.15
CA ILE A 76 -1.01 -20.08 7.60
C ILE A 76 -0.44 -20.87 8.76
N THR A 77 -0.56 -22.20 8.70
CA THR A 77 0.10 -23.09 9.64
C THR A 77 1.54 -23.30 9.20
N CYS A 78 2.49 -23.14 10.12
CA CYS A 78 3.90 -23.37 9.88
C CYS A 78 4.14 -24.81 9.39
N SER A 79 4.88 -24.95 8.30
CA SER A 79 5.27 -26.25 7.71
C SER A 79 6.28 -27.03 8.55
N ASN A 80 6.86 -26.42 9.60
CA ASN A 80 7.73 -27.12 10.54
C ASN A 80 6.88 -27.79 11.63
N ASP A 81 6.83 -29.13 11.62
CA ASP A 81 6.06 -29.95 12.55
C ASP A 81 6.35 -29.61 14.02
N SER A 82 7.60 -29.27 14.35
CA SER A 82 8.00 -28.91 15.73
C SER A 82 7.49 -27.54 16.18
N CYS A 83 7.12 -26.67 15.24
CA CYS A 83 6.62 -25.32 15.53
C CYS A 83 5.09 -25.28 15.50
N SER A 84 4.48 -25.76 14.41
CA SER A 84 3.03 -25.82 14.21
C SER A 84 2.26 -24.51 14.49
N SER A 85 2.94 -23.37 14.53
CA SER A 85 2.33 -22.07 14.84
C SER A 85 1.49 -21.56 13.67
N LYS A 86 0.43 -20.81 13.99
CA LYS A 86 -0.41 -20.13 13.00
C LYS A 86 -0.03 -18.66 12.92
N PHE A 87 0.08 -18.12 11.71
CA PHE A 87 0.45 -16.73 11.48
C PHE A 87 -0.20 -16.14 10.23
N SER A 88 -0.31 -14.81 10.17
CA SER A 88 -0.81 -14.11 8.98
C SER A 88 0.31 -13.84 7.97
N GLN A 89 -0.05 -13.85 6.70
CA GLN A 89 0.85 -13.53 5.59
C GLN A 89 1.36 -12.09 5.63
N LYS A 90 2.60 -11.92 5.17
CA LYS A 90 3.16 -10.62 4.74
C LYS A 90 3.05 -10.50 3.22
N TYR A 91 3.43 -9.35 2.66
CA TYR A 91 3.32 -9.12 1.22
C TYR A 91 4.56 -8.43 0.64
N ILE A 92 4.95 -8.82 -0.56
CA ILE A 92 5.86 -8.07 -1.45
C ILE A 92 4.99 -7.29 -2.42
N LEU A 93 5.37 -6.04 -2.67
CA LEU A 93 4.77 -5.21 -3.70
C LEU A 93 5.87 -4.81 -4.71
N ASP A 94 5.81 -5.42 -5.89
CA ASP A 94 6.74 -5.19 -6.99
C ASP A 94 6.16 -4.14 -7.96
N TYR A 95 6.99 -3.18 -8.36
CA TYR A 95 6.62 -2.11 -9.29
C TYR A 95 7.38 -2.24 -10.61
N PRO A 96 6.87 -1.63 -11.70
CA PRO A 96 7.69 -1.38 -12.89
C PRO A 96 8.98 -0.64 -12.51
N LYS A 97 10.07 -0.91 -13.24
CA LYS A 97 11.34 -0.20 -13.05
C LYS A 97 11.13 1.31 -13.26
N GLU A 98 11.98 2.13 -12.63
CA GLU A 98 12.05 3.59 -12.83
C GLU A 98 10.88 4.40 -12.23
N VAL A 99 9.98 3.79 -11.45
CA VAL A 99 8.98 4.55 -10.69
C VAL A 99 9.64 5.16 -9.44
N GLY A 100 9.90 6.47 -9.49
CA GLY A 100 10.38 7.25 -8.36
C GLY A 100 9.44 7.17 -7.14
N THR A 101 10.02 7.27 -5.95
CA THR A 101 9.26 7.27 -4.69
C THR A 101 8.94 8.67 -4.22
N LEU A 102 7.65 8.97 -4.14
CA LEU A 102 7.14 10.20 -3.54
C LEU A 102 6.90 9.96 -2.06
N ASN A 103 7.17 10.94 -1.20
CA ASN A 103 6.66 10.91 0.17
C ASN A 103 5.14 11.15 0.20
N LYS A 104 4.46 10.80 1.31
CA LYS A 104 2.99 10.92 1.44
C LYS A 104 2.47 12.33 1.17
N SER A 105 3.17 13.38 1.61
CA SER A 105 2.74 14.78 1.41
C SER A 105 2.83 15.22 -0.05
N ASN A 106 3.92 14.87 -0.74
CA ASN A 106 4.09 15.17 -2.17
C ASN A 106 3.12 14.34 -3.01
N LEU A 107 2.88 13.08 -2.63
CA LEU A 107 1.88 12.25 -3.27
C LEU A 107 0.48 12.85 -3.12
N LEU A 108 0.09 13.30 -1.91
CA LEU A 108 -1.20 13.94 -1.68
C LEU A 108 -1.38 15.18 -2.56
N LYS A 109 -0.38 16.06 -2.63
CA LYS A 109 -0.43 17.27 -3.49
C LYS A 109 -0.62 16.91 -4.96
N LEU A 110 0.13 15.92 -5.45
CA LEU A 110 0.01 15.46 -6.84
C LEU A 110 -1.33 14.77 -7.11
N MET A 111 -1.86 14.02 -6.15
CA MET A 111 -3.20 13.45 -6.23
C MET A 111 -4.24 14.56 -6.35
N ILE A 112 -4.25 15.53 -5.44
CA ILE A 112 -5.20 16.66 -5.47
C ILE A 112 -5.13 17.33 -6.84
N SER A 113 -3.94 17.76 -7.27
CA SER A 113 -3.75 18.41 -8.58
C SER A 113 -4.30 17.57 -9.73
N TRP A 114 -3.99 16.27 -9.78
CA TRP A 114 -4.43 15.40 -10.87
C TRP A 114 -5.95 15.21 -10.88
N PHE A 115 -6.56 14.96 -9.72
CA PHE A 115 -8.01 14.74 -9.63
C PHE A 115 -8.79 16.03 -9.87
N GLU A 116 -8.30 17.20 -9.44
CA GLU A 116 -8.92 18.50 -9.72
C GLU A 116 -8.85 18.85 -11.20
N GLU A 117 -7.68 18.65 -11.83
CA GLU A 117 -7.49 18.85 -13.27
C GLU A 117 -8.40 17.92 -14.09
N TYR A 118 -8.47 16.63 -13.72
CA TYR A 118 -9.26 15.65 -14.46
C TYR A 118 -10.77 15.86 -14.28
N SER A 119 -11.23 16.20 -13.07
CA SER A 119 -12.67 16.37 -12.78
C SER A 119 -13.20 17.79 -13.05
N GLY A 120 -12.31 18.78 -13.13
CA GLY A 120 -12.68 20.20 -13.20
C GLY A 120 -13.31 20.74 -11.90
N ARG A 121 -13.14 20.05 -10.77
CA ARG A 121 -13.71 20.40 -9.46
C ARG A 121 -12.63 20.47 -8.40
N SER A 122 -12.74 21.41 -7.47
CA SER A 122 -11.84 21.45 -6.32
C SER A 122 -12.13 20.32 -5.35
N ILE A 123 -11.09 19.70 -4.81
CA ILE A 123 -11.20 18.67 -3.78
C ILE A 123 -11.18 19.36 -2.41
N SER A 124 -12.31 19.32 -1.73
CA SER A 124 -12.41 19.71 -0.32
C SER A 124 -12.36 18.46 0.55
N PHE A 125 -11.52 18.51 1.58
CA PHE A 125 -11.64 17.61 2.72
C PHE A 125 -12.49 18.38 3.72
N GLU A 126 -13.80 18.16 3.71
CA GLU A 126 -14.66 18.70 4.76
C GLU A 126 -14.15 18.13 6.09
N GLU A 127 -13.73 19.03 6.98
CA GLU A 127 -13.32 18.72 8.33
C GLU A 127 -14.58 18.22 9.07
N GLU A 128 -14.94 16.94 8.90
CA GLU A 128 -15.76 16.27 9.92
C GLU A 128 -14.95 16.41 11.20
N GLU A 129 -15.44 17.22 12.14
CA GLU A 129 -14.75 17.72 13.35
C GLU A 129 -14.11 16.62 14.24
N ASP A 130 -14.35 15.33 13.94
CA ASP A 130 -13.81 14.16 14.64
C ASP A 130 -12.97 13.21 13.76
N SER A 131 -12.71 13.55 12.50
CA SER A 131 -11.97 12.67 11.58
C SER A 131 -10.46 12.84 11.72
N GLU A 132 -9.85 12.06 12.62
CA GLU A 132 -8.40 12.04 12.84
C GLU A 132 -7.55 11.73 11.58
N SER A 133 -8.13 11.27 10.48
CA SER A 133 -7.40 10.85 9.28
C SER A 133 -8.12 11.20 7.99
N LEU A 134 -7.34 11.46 6.94
CA LEU A 134 -7.88 11.74 5.60
C LEU A 134 -8.55 10.48 5.03
N LYS A 135 -9.64 10.69 4.28
CA LYS A 135 -10.41 9.63 3.60
C LYS A 135 -10.26 9.71 2.09
N TRP A 136 -10.52 8.60 1.41
CA TRP A 136 -10.53 8.50 -0.06
C TRP A 136 -11.79 9.06 -0.72
N ASP A 137 -12.87 9.27 0.06
CA ASP A 137 -14.19 9.68 -0.46
C ASP A 137 -14.14 10.88 -1.42
N PRO A 138 -13.43 11.99 -1.11
CA PRO A 138 -13.42 13.15 -1.99
C PRO A 138 -12.83 12.85 -3.38
N PHE A 139 -11.81 11.98 -3.47
CA PHE A 139 -11.20 11.57 -4.73
C PHE A 139 -12.14 10.68 -5.55
N PHE A 140 -12.81 9.72 -4.92
CA PHE A 140 -13.71 8.83 -5.64
C PHE A 140 -14.97 9.55 -6.12
N LEU A 141 -15.48 10.51 -5.33
CA LEU A 141 -16.59 11.37 -5.73
C LEU A 141 -16.24 12.30 -6.89
N SER A 142 -14.98 12.73 -7.01
CA SER A 142 -14.55 13.58 -8.13
C SER A 142 -14.28 12.78 -9.40
N VAL A 143 -13.61 11.62 -9.31
CA VAL A 143 -13.31 10.75 -10.45
C VAL A 143 -13.58 9.28 -10.08
N PRO A 144 -14.79 8.76 -10.35
CA PRO A 144 -15.06 7.33 -10.32
C PRO A 144 -14.16 6.59 -11.29
N ASN A 145 -13.72 5.37 -10.95
CA ASN A 145 -12.80 4.55 -11.77
C ASN A 145 -11.45 5.22 -12.08
N TRP A 146 -10.97 6.13 -11.21
CA TRP A 146 -9.68 6.83 -11.36
C TRP A 146 -8.51 5.91 -11.72
N ALA A 147 -8.52 4.66 -11.23
CA ALA A 147 -7.47 3.68 -11.46
C ALA A 147 -7.22 3.40 -12.96
N ASP A 148 -8.26 3.51 -13.79
CA ASP A 148 -8.17 3.28 -15.23
C ASP A 148 -7.50 4.46 -15.96
N HIS A 149 -7.59 5.67 -15.40
CA HIS A 149 -7.20 6.92 -16.07
C HIS A 149 -5.88 7.50 -15.58
N ILE A 150 -5.51 7.22 -14.34
CA ILE A 150 -4.33 7.80 -13.70
C ILE A 150 -3.02 7.25 -14.30
N SER A 151 -1.95 8.05 -14.28
CA SER A 151 -0.64 7.60 -14.75
C SER A 151 -0.09 6.44 -13.90
N THR A 152 0.69 5.55 -14.52
CA THR A 152 1.33 4.41 -13.81
C THR A 152 2.22 4.88 -12.66
N HIS A 153 2.91 6.02 -12.82
CA HIS A 153 3.78 6.59 -11.77
C HIS A 153 2.98 6.98 -10.51
N LEU A 154 1.85 7.68 -10.69
CA LEU A 154 1.01 8.11 -9.58
C LEU A 154 0.23 6.94 -8.97
N PHE A 155 -0.27 6.03 -9.80
CA PHE A 155 -0.89 4.77 -9.38
C PHE A 155 0.04 3.95 -8.48
N ALA A 156 1.29 3.78 -8.89
CA ALA A 156 2.27 3.02 -8.13
C ALA A 156 2.57 3.63 -6.75
N ASN A 157 2.71 4.95 -6.68
CA ASN A 157 2.89 5.62 -5.39
C ASN A 157 1.65 5.54 -4.51
N ILE A 158 0.43 5.55 -5.06
CA ILE A 158 -0.79 5.27 -4.31
C ILE A 158 -0.76 3.85 -3.72
N MET A 159 -0.51 2.84 -4.55
CA MET A 159 -0.47 1.44 -4.11
C MET A 159 0.57 1.21 -3.01
N ARG A 160 1.69 1.93 -3.06
CA ARG A 160 2.77 1.86 -2.06
C ARG A 160 2.34 2.22 -0.65
N TYR A 161 1.43 3.17 -0.51
CA TYR A 161 1.00 3.65 0.79
C TYR A 161 -0.38 3.15 1.20
N THR A 162 -1.11 2.47 0.32
CA THR A 162 -2.37 1.82 0.65
C THR A 162 -2.08 0.47 1.32
N PRO A 163 -2.48 0.24 2.58
CA PRO A 163 -2.29 -1.07 3.23
C PRO A 163 -3.03 -2.19 2.46
N PRO A 164 -2.54 -3.45 2.51
CA PRO A 164 -3.15 -4.53 1.75
C PRO A 164 -4.66 -4.67 1.99
N ARG A 165 -5.06 -4.66 3.27
CA ARG A 165 -6.47 -4.76 3.70
C ARG A 165 -7.38 -3.67 3.12
N ASP A 166 -6.83 -2.50 2.77
CA ASP A 166 -7.58 -1.35 2.29
C ASP A 166 -7.61 -1.31 0.75
N LEU A 167 -6.76 -2.10 0.05
CA LEU A 167 -6.62 -2.09 -1.41
C LEU A 167 -7.95 -2.30 -2.14
N GLU A 168 -8.74 -3.29 -1.72
CA GLU A 168 -10.02 -3.57 -2.36
C GLU A 168 -10.98 -2.39 -2.21
N GLY A 169 -11.06 -1.82 -1.01
CA GLY A 169 -11.91 -0.67 -0.74
C GLY A 169 -11.50 0.56 -1.54
N VAL A 170 -10.20 0.86 -1.59
CA VAL A 170 -9.64 2.00 -2.33
C VAL A 170 -9.86 1.87 -3.83
N LEU A 171 -9.61 0.69 -4.40
CA LEU A 171 -9.75 0.46 -5.84
C LEU A 171 -11.21 0.40 -6.31
N LEU A 172 -12.14 -0.03 -5.44
CA LEU A 172 -13.57 -0.06 -5.73
C LEU A 172 -14.33 1.22 -5.31
N GLY A 173 -13.67 2.15 -4.63
CA GLY A 173 -14.31 3.37 -4.12
C GLY A 173 -15.33 3.12 -3.01
N ARG A 174 -15.05 2.18 -2.10
CA ARG A 174 -15.87 1.98 -0.90
C ARG A 174 -15.79 3.23 -0.02
N ARG A 175 -16.92 3.60 0.59
CA ARG A 175 -16.98 4.79 1.45
C ARG A 175 -16.15 4.65 2.70
N GLY A 176 -15.57 5.76 3.16
CA GLY A 176 -14.86 5.85 4.45
C GLY A 176 -13.48 5.19 4.46
N MET A 177 -12.92 4.86 3.30
CA MET A 177 -11.60 4.23 3.23
C MET A 177 -10.49 5.21 3.65
N PRO A 178 -9.58 4.81 4.56
CA PRO A 178 -8.53 5.70 5.02
C PRO A 178 -7.49 5.93 3.92
N LEU A 179 -7.10 7.19 3.74
CA LEU A 179 -6.04 7.55 2.81
C LEU A 179 -4.67 7.18 3.41
N PHE A 180 -3.85 6.45 2.64
CA PHE A 180 -2.52 5.99 3.04
C PHE A 180 -2.46 5.26 4.41
N GLY A 181 -3.52 4.51 4.73
CA GLY A 181 -3.64 3.77 5.99
C GLY A 181 -3.91 4.66 7.21
N GLY A 182 -4.52 5.83 7.01
CA GLY A 182 -4.90 6.75 8.09
C GLY A 182 -3.95 7.95 8.21
N PHE A 183 -3.37 8.40 7.10
CA PHE A 183 -2.49 9.55 7.09
C PHE A 183 -3.24 10.82 7.49
N LYS A 184 -2.66 11.53 8.46
CA LYS A 184 -3.18 12.81 8.93
C LYS A 184 -2.58 13.93 8.08
N SER A 185 -3.43 14.80 7.55
CA SER A 185 -2.97 16.08 7.03
C SER A 185 -2.38 16.86 8.21
N SER A 186 -1.11 17.24 8.16
CA SER A 186 -0.51 18.10 9.17
C SER A 186 -1.16 19.50 9.11
N LYS A 187 -2.27 19.67 9.83
CA LYS A 187 -2.73 20.97 10.32
C LYS A 187 -2.73 20.92 11.85
N SER A 188 -1.53 20.83 12.42
CA SER A 188 -1.26 21.17 13.83
C SER A 188 0.25 21.16 14.06
N ASP A 189 0.96 22.15 13.51
CA ASP A 189 2.16 22.67 14.15
C ASP A 189 1.88 24.15 14.46
N PRO A 190 1.30 24.47 15.64
CA PRO A 190 1.38 25.80 16.20
C PRO A 190 2.68 25.90 17.00
N ASP A 191 3.83 25.88 16.32
CA ASP A 191 5.09 26.35 16.92
C ASP A 191 6.11 26.70 15.82
N SER A 192 5.73 27.64 14.95
CA SER A 192 6.69 28.53 14.31
C SER A 192 6.72 29.86 15.05
N SER A 193 7.16 29.81 16.31
CA SER A 193 7.62 30.99 17.04
C SER A 193 8.94 30.66 17.73
N PHE A 194 10.03 30.82 16.99
CA PHE A 194 11.23 31.40 17.55
C PHE A 194 11.72 32.48 16.59
N ALA A 195 11.63 33.71 17.08
CA ALA A 195 12.44 34.84 16.65
C ALA A 195 13.92 34.55 16.94
#